data_AF-A0A2E7L7U9-F1
#
_entry.id   AF-A0A2E7L7U9-F1
#
_cell.length_a   1.000
_cell.length_b   1.000
_cell.length_c   1.000
_cell.angle_alpha   90.00
_cell.angle_beta   90.00
_cell.angle_gamma   90.00
#
_symmetry.space_group_name_H-M   'P 1'
#
loop_
_entity.id
_entity.type
_entity.pdbx_description
1 polymer ?
#
loop_
_entity_poly.entity_id
_entity_poly.type
_entity_poly.pdbx_seq_one_letter_code
_entity_poly.pdbx_strand_id
1 'polypeptide(L)'
;MNAQAEHPQSNNVVRLCVMMFLQYAIWGAWAVSLGGFMQTTLKFTGVQIGAVFATTAIAAMISPWIVGFLADRLFATEKLIAALHLIGAGLLSFAAIQTDFMTLYVAMVAYAIVYMPTLALTNSIAFANIGNAEKEFPVIRVGGTVGWILVGLLVGLVLDVPAGTSSAPIWLAAGTSLALAIYSVIGLPHTPPQGKDKPAEKTGASVLQLLNDPSFLVFVICSFLICIPLSFYYAQANVFLSEIDAPFPTALQTLGQISEIGFMLAMPFFIAKLGVKRMLICGMLAWSLRYFAFGTYEFPAVVFGLVLHGICYDFFFVASQIYVDNRADESQRASAQGFIAFITLGVGMFVGSYASGWTVDAYPPSIQIEAAVKSSSAATPTTSSMMLPNWDAGAKEDRTGLAALLDLDSESQITPAMITQPLVVTDAANESETTYSVAALQQAAKDADKDKDGKTTRGEWRAAQAKDWFYIWLWPGIGAFVTCLVFIVGFRQPATHTETAQEP
;
A
#
# COMPACT_ATOMS: atom_id res chain seq x y z
N MET A 1 3.70 36.25 43.67
CA MET A 1 4.70 35.90 42.64
C MET A 1 4.70 34.38 42.50
N ASN A 2 3.79 33.84 41.69
CA ASN A 2 3.84 32.43 41.31
C ASN A 2 4.67 32.36 40.03
N ALA A 3 5.88 31.83 40.16
CA ALA A 3 6.70 31.47 39.02
C ALA A 3 5.89 30.52 38.15
N GLN A 4 5.51 30.98 36.96
CA GLN A 4 5.15 30.10 35.86
C GLN A 4 6.39 29.24 35.60
N ALA A 5 6.34 27.99 36.04
CA ALA A 5 7.30 27.00 35.58
C ALA A 5 7.14 26.91 34.06
N GLU A 6 8.15 27.33 33.32
CA GLU A 6 8.28 27.06 31.90
C GLU A 6 8.20 25.54 31.73
N HIS A 7 7.05 25.04 31.27
CA HIS A 7 6.89 23.62 31.01
C HIS A 7 7.84 23.20 29.87
N PRO A 8 8.45 22.01 29.92
CA PRO A 8 9.32 21.47 28.87
C PRO A 8 8.52 20.98 27.64
N GLN A 9 7.56 21.76 27.16
CA GLN A 9 6.61 21.38 26.10
C GLN A 9 7.28 21.13 24.74
N SER A 10 8.35 21.86 24.38
CA SER A 10 9.02 21.69 23.08
C SER A 10 9.72 20.34 22.92
N ASN A 11 10.20 19.73 24.01
CA ASN A 11 10.91 18.45 23.98
C ASN A 11 9.95 17.29 23.70
N ASN A 12 8.69 17.38 24.15
CA ASN A 12 7.68 16.35 23.90
C ASN A 12 7.29 16.29 22.42
N VAL A 13 7.08 17.45 21.77
CA VAL A 13 6.74 17.50 20.34
C VAL A 13 7.81 16.79 19.50
N VAL A 14 9.09 17.10 19.73
CA VAL A 14 10.19 16.44 18.99
C VAL A 14 10.20 14.93 19.22
N ARG A 15 10.01 14.47 20.47
CA ARG A 15 9.97 13.03 20.79
C ARG A 15 8.81 12.32 20.06
N LEU A 16 7.65 12.96 20.01
CA LEU A 16 6.47 12.43 19.32
C LEU A 16 6.63 12.46 17.80
N CYS A 17 7.30 13.47 17.24
CA CYS A 17 7.68 13.50 15.83
C CYS A 17 8.59 12.33 15.46
N VAL A 18 9.59 12.02 16.30
CA VAL A 18 10.49 10.87 16.08
C VAL A 18 9.73 9.55 16.15
N MET A 19 8.80 9.41 17.10
CA MET A 19 7.91 8.25 17.17
C MET A 19 7.07 8.10 15.91
N MET A 20 6.42 9.16 15.44
CA MET A 20 5.64 9.14 14.20
C MET A 20 6.51 8.81 13.00
N PHE A 21 7.70 9.41 12.90
CA PHE A 21 8.67 9.11 11.86
C PHE A 21 8.98 7.62 11.79
N LEU A 22 9.39 7.02 12.92
CA LEU A 22 9.72 5.60 12.99
C LEU A 22 8.50 4.72 12.69
N GLN A 23 7.33 5.06 13.26
CA GLN A 23 6.09 4.30 13.07
C GLN A 23 5.76 4.12 11.58
N TYR A 24 5.77 5.21 10.81
CA TYR A 24 5.41 5.18 9.40
C TYR A 24 6.58 4.77 8.50
N ALA A 25 7.84 4.98 8.93
CA ALA A 25 9.01 4.43 8.25
C ALA A 25 9.00 2.90 8.25
N ILE A 26 8.54 2.24 9.34
CA ILE A 26 8.41 0.77 9.38
C ILE A 26 7.49 0.29 8.25
N TRP A 27 6.32 0.90 8.11
CA TRP A 27 5.33 0.46 7.12
C TRP A 27 5.75 0.83 5.70
N GLY A 28 6.27 2.04 5.49
CA GLY A 28 6.77 2.49 4.20
C GLY A 28 7.97 1.68 3.69
N ALA A 29 8.80 1.14 4.58
CA ALA A 29 9.97 0.35 4.21
C ALA A 29 9.59 -0.89 3.39
N TRP A 30 8.55 -1.63 3.81
CA TRP A 30 8.18 -2.87 3.16
C TRP A 30 6.95 -2.73 2.25
N ALA A 31 5.94 -1.94 2.60
CA ALA A 31 4.63 -2.00 1.94
C ALA A 31 4.67 -1.67 0.44
N VAL A 32 5.50 -0.70 0.05
CA VAL A 32 5.57 -0.23 -1.34
C VAL A 32 6.32 -1.23 -2.23
N SER A 33 7.38 -1.86 -1.74
CA SER A 33 8.24 -2.76 -2.52
C SER A 33 7.83 -4.24 -2.42
N LEU A 34 7.02 -4.63 -1.43
CA LEU A 34 6.69 -6.03 -1.17
C LEU A 34 5.99 -6.71 -2.36
N GLY A 35 5.10 -6.01 -3.07
CA GLY A 35 4.44 -6.57 -4.26
C GLY A 35 5.44 -6.99 -5.33
N GLY A 36 6.41 -6.12 -5.64
CA GLY A 36 7.49 -6.41 -6.58
C GLY A 36 8.37 -7.58 -6.11
N PHE A 37 8.68 -7.66 -4.81
CA PHE A 37 9.44 -8.79 -4.25
C PHE A 37 8.73 -10.13 -4.37
N MET A 38 7.46 -10.17 -3.97
CA MET A 38 6.67 -11.39 -4.04
C MET A 38 6.48 -11.85 -5.50
N GLN A 39 6.31 -10.93 -6.45
CA GLN A 39 6.16 -11.29 -7.86
C GLN A 39 7.49 -11.67 -8.51
N THR A 40 8.51 -10.82 -8.40
CA THR A 40 9.77 -10.95 -9.14
C THR A 40 10.65 -12.05 -8.55
N THR A 41 10.76 -12.13 -7.22
CA THR A 41 11.66 -13.09 -6.55
C THR A 41 10.92 -14.34 -6.11
N LEU A 42 9.82 -14.19 -5.36
CA LEU A 42 9.11 -15.36 -4.82
C LEU A 42 8.17 -16.03 -5.82
N LYS A 43 7.93 -15.40 -6.98
CA LYS A 43 7.05 -15.90 -8.06
C LYS A 43 5.62 -16.17 -7.61
N PHE A 44 5.13 -15.43 -6.61
CA PHE A 44 3.77 -15.55 -6.13
C PHE A 44 2.76 -15.09 -7.18
N THR A 45 1.60 -15.74 -7.21
CA THR A 45 0.48 -15.34 -8.06
C THR A 45 -0.09 -14.00 -7.60
N GLY A 46 -0.86 -13.34 -8.47
CA GLY A 46 -1.59 -12.12 -8.14
C GLY A 46 -2.49 -12.32 -6.92
N VAL A 47 -3.21 -13.44 -6.82
CA VAL A 47 -4.05 -13.75 -5.65
C VAL A 47 -3.23 -13.89 -4.37
N GLN A 48 -2.07 -14.54 -4.42
CA GLN A 48 -1.19 -14.67 -3.26
C GLN A 48 -0.67 -13.31 -2.79
N ILE A 49 -0.27 -12.44 -3.73
CA ILE A 49 0.11 -11.05 -3.44
C ILE A 49 -1.06 -10.31 -2.80
N GLY A 50 -2.25 -10.39 -3.41
CA GLY A 50 -3.47 -9.79 -2.88
C GLY A 50 -3.81 -10.24 -1.46
N ALA A 51 -3.66 -11.54 -1.16
CA ALA A 51 -3.88 -12.08 0.18
C ALA A 51 -2.92 -11.46 1.22
N VAL A 52 -1.63 -11.33 0.89
CA VAL A 52 -0.65 -10.70 1.80
C VAL A 52 -0.98 -9.23 2.05
N PHE A 53 -1.39 -8.46 1.05
CA PHE A 53 -1.84 -7.08 1.25
C PHE A 53 -3.14 -6.99 2.06
N ALA A 54 -4.05 -7.96 1.91
CA ALA A 54 -5.30 -8.04 2.68
C ALA A 54 -5.08 -8.25 4.19
N THR A 55 -3.90 -8.71 4.63
CA THR A 55 -3.58 -8.90 6.06
C THR A 55 -3.72 -7.61 6.87
N THR A 56 -3.34 -6.48 6.28
CA THR A 56 -3.48 -5.15 6.89
C THR A 56 -4.94 -4.79 7.14
N ALA A 57 -5.82 -5.11 6.19
CA ALA A 57 -7.26 -4.89 6.29
C ALA A 57 -7.92 -5.81 7.34
N ILE A 58 -7.51 -7.08 7.41
CA ILE A 58 -7.94 -8.03 8.46
C ILE A 58 -7.60 -7.44 9.83
N ALA A 59 -6.35 -7.01 10.02
CA ALA A 59 -5.90 -6.45 11.28
C ALA A 59 -6.56 -5.12 11.61
N ALA A 60 -6.84 -4.26 10.61
CA ALA A 60 -7.57 -3.01 10.81
C ALA A 60 -9.00 -3.24 11.35
N MET A 61 -9.68 -4.31 10.93
CA MET A 61 -11.00 -4.69 11.45
C MET A 61 -10.96 -5.18 12.91
N ILE A 62 -9.85 -5.79 13.32
CA ILE A 62 -9.67 -6.36 14.67
C ILE A 62 -9.07 -5.33 15.65
N SER A 63 -8.28 -4.39 15.14
CA SER A 63 -7.48 -3.43 15.89
C SER A 63 -8.26 -2.65 16.97
N PRO A 64 -9.47 -2.13 16.73
CA PRO A 64 -10.22 -1.41 17.77
C PRO A 64 -10.47 -2.22 19.04
N TRP A 65 -10.60 -3.55 18.92
CA TRP A 65 -10.85 -4.43 20.05
C TRP A 65 -9.58 -4.62 20.89
N ILE A 66 -8.42 -4.67 20.22
CA ILE A 66 -7.10 -4.76 20.87
C ILE A 66 -6.82 -3.46 21.64
N VAL A 67 -7.02 -2.31 20.98
CA VAL A 67 -6.78 -0.99 21.59
C VAL A 67 -7.69 -0.78 22.79
N GLY A 68 -9.01 -0.95 22.62
CA GLY A 68 -9.99 -0.72 23.68
C GLY A 68 -9.87 -1.68 24.87
N PHE A 69 -9.39 -2.91 24.66
CA PHE A 69 -9.19 -3.88 25.74
C PHE A 69 -7.85 -3.72 26.46
N LEU A 70 -6.73 -3.63 25.73
CA LEU A 70 -5.39 -3.68 26.30
C LEU A 70 -4.89 -2.31 26.76
N ALA A 71 -5.00 -1.29 25.90
CA ALA A 71 -4.37 0.01 26.13
C ALA A 71 -5.13 0.85 27.15
N ASP A 72 -6.47 0.81 27.07
CA ASP A 72 -7.29 1.67 27.93
C ASP A 72 -7.39 1.12 29.36
N ARG A 73 -7.11 -0.18 29.58
CA ARG A 73 -7.40 -0.84 30.88
C ARG A 73 -6.21 -1.50 31.56
N LEU A 74 -5.24 -2.02 30.81
CA LEU A 74 -4.27 -2.97 31.37
C LEU A 74 -2.83 -2.43 31.43
N PHE A 75 -2.35 -1.77 30.38
CA PHE A 75 -0.94 -1.42 30.25
C PHE A 75 -0.71 0.05 29.87
N ALA A 76 0.38 0.64 30.38
CA ALA A 76 0.81 1.96 29.93
C ALA A 76 1.12 1.91 28.42
N THR A 77 0.65 2.92 27.69
CA THR A 77 0.58 2.87 26.21
C THR A 77 1.97 2.74 25.59
N GLU A 78 2.97 3.42 26.14
CA GLU A 78 4.35 3.36 25.65
C GLU A 78 4.97 1.96 25.81
N LYS A 79 4.64 1.24 26.89
CA LYS A 79 5.10 -0.13 27.13
C LYS A 79 4.38 -1.13 26.21
N LEU A 80 3.10 -0.89 25.94
CA LEU A 80 2.34 -1.73 25.02
C LEU A 80 2.88 -1.57 23.59
N ILE A 81 3.12 -0.34 23.13
CA ILE A 81 3.78 -0.08 21.83
C ILE A 81 5.15 -0.75 21.78
N ALA A 82 5.96 -0.64 22.84
CA ALA A 82 7.25 -1.29 22.90
C ALA A 82 7.16 -2.82 22.71
N ALA A 83 6.23 -3.48 23.42
CA ALA A 83 6.02 -4.91 23.31
C ALA A 83 5.52 -5.31 21.90
N LEU A 84 4.55 -4.59 21.35
CA LEU A 84 4.00 -4.85 20.02
C LEU A 84 5.05 -4.71 18.92
N HIS A 85 5.89 -3.67 18.98
CA HIS A 85 6.96 -3.47 18.02
C HIS A 85 8.15 -4.43 18.18
N LEU A 86 8.43 -4.90 19.41
CA LEU A 86 9.42 -5.95 19.63
C LEU A 86 8.96 -7.28 19.03
N ILE A 87 7.71 -7.67 19.26
CA ILE A 87 7.09 -8.84 18.63
C ILE A 87 7.06 -8.65 17.11
N GLY A 88 6.65 -7.47 16.64
CA GLY A 88 6.63 -7.10 15.23
C GLY A 88 8.00 -7.21 14.55
N ALA A 89 9.08 -6.82 15.23
CA ALA A 89 10.44 -6.97 14.72
C ALA A 89 10.82 -8.45 14.53
N GLY A 90 10.46 -9.32 15.48
CA GLY A 90 10.66 -10.76 15.35
C GLY A 90 9.86 -11.37 14.20
N LEU A 91 8.59 -10.98 14.06
CA LEU A 91 7.72 -11.46 12.98
C LEU A 91 8.18 -10.99 11.60
N LEU A 92 8.62 -9.73 11.45
CA LEU A 92 9.19 -9.24 10.20
C LEU A 92 10.52 -9.92 9.86
N SER A 93 11.37 -10.17 10.86
CA SER A 93 12.62 -10.93 10.68
C SER A 93 12.34 -12.35 10.19
N PHE A 94 11.32 -12.99 10.76
CA PHE A 94 10.86 -14.30 10.31
C PHE A 94 10.26 -14.24 8.90
N ALA A 95 9.45 -13.24 8.58
CA ALA A 95 8.89 -13.04 7.25
C ALA A 95 9.98 -12.81 6.18
N ALA A 96 11.05 -12.08 6.51
CA ALA A 96 12.12 -11.72 5.58
C ALA A 96 12.93 -12.92 5.04
N ILE A 97 12.86 -14.08 5.71
CA ILE A 97 13.52 -15.33 5.31
C ILE A 97 12.56 -16.35 4.69
N GLN A 98 11.26 -16.04 4.61
CA GLN A 98 10.28 -16.96 4.02
C GLN A 98 10.28 -16.87 2.50
N THR A 99 10.19 -18.04 1.87
CA THR A 99 10.07 -18.18 0.41
C THR A 99 8.78 -18.87 0.01
N ASP A 100 8.18 -19.64 0.92
CA ASP A 100 6.84 -20.23 0.78
C ASP A 100 5.72 -19.22 1.08
N PHE A 101 4.63 -19.31 0.31
CA PHE A 101 3.47 -18.42 0.44
C PHE A 101 2.77 -18.55 1.79
N MET A 102 2.48 -19.78 2.23
CA MET A 102 1.66 -19.96 3.43
C MET A 102 2.39 -19.51 4.68
N THR A 103 3.70 -19.78 4.77
CA THR A 103 4.51 -19.33 5.91
C THR A 103 4.66 -17.81 5.93
N LEU A 104 4.92 -17.16 4.78
CA LEU A 104 4.96 -15.70 4.68
C LEU A 104 3.61 -15.08 5.03
N TYR A 105 2.52 -15.61 4.48
CA TYR A 105 1.17 -15.11 4.72
C TYR A 105 0.80 -15.14 6.20
N VAL A 106 1.03 -16.26 6.89
CA VAL A 106 0.76 -16.39 8.33
C VAL A 106 1.62 -15.42 9.15
N ALA A 107 2.90 -15.27 8.80
CA ALA A 107 3.79 -14.31 9.44
C ALA A 107 3.28 -12.87 9.29
N MET A 108 2.83 -12.50 8.08
CA MET A 108 2.30 -11.17 7.77
C MET A 108 0.95 -10.91 8.45
N VAL A 109 0.07 -11.91 8.57
CA VAL A 109 -1.17 -11.80 9.37
C VAL A 109 -0.84 -11.52 10.83
N ALA A 110 0.04 -12.32 11.43
CA ALA A 110 0.45 -12.16 12.82
C ALA A 110 1.08 -10.78 13.04
N TYR A 111 1.95 -10.34 12.12
CA TYR A 111 2.56 -9.02 12.16
C TYR A 111 1.52 -7.90 12.06
N ALA A 112 0.57 -8.00 11.11
CA ALA A 112 -0.45 -6.99 10.91
C ALA A 112 -1.31 -6.82 12.16
N ILE A 113 -1.69 -7.92 12.83
CA ILE A 113 -2.48 -7.92 14.07
C ILE A 113 -1.78 -7.14 15.20
N VAL A 114 -0.44 -7.20 15.28
CA VAL A 114 0.32 -6.46 16.30
C VAL A 114 0.68 -5.04 15.87
N TYR A 115 0.84 -4.78 14.56
CA TYR A 115 1.25 -3.47 14.04
C TYR A 115 0.08 -2.50 13.87
N MET A 116 -1.07 -2.93 13.31
CA MET A 116 -2.19 -2.03 13.02
C MET A 116 -2.76 -1.31 14.26
N PRO A 117 -2.85 -1.94 15.45
CA PRO A 117 -3.20 -1.24 16.69
C PRO A 117 -2.26 -0.08 17.03
N THR A 118 -0.97 -0.18 16.70
CA THR A 118 0.01 0.84 17.12
C THR A 118 -0.20 2.19 16.43
N LEU A 119 -0.86 2.22 15.26
CA LEU A 119 -1.27 3.47 14.60
C LEU A 119 -2.23 4.29 15.47
N ALA A 120 -3.19 3.65 16.13
CA ALA A 120 -4.10 4.34 17.06
C ALA A 120 -3.38 4.66 18.39
N LEU A 121 -2.56 3.74 18.90
CA LEU A 121 -1.84 3.93 20.18
C LEU A 121 -0.84 5.09 20.12
N THR A 122 -0.13 5.26 19.01
CA THR A 122 0.79 6.38 18.80
C THR A 122 0.05 7.72 18.76
N ASN A 123 -1.14 7.78 18.16
CA ASN A 123 -2.01 8.96 18.25
C ASN A 123 -2.45 9.21 19.70
N SER A 124 -2.86 8.17 20.44
CA SER A 124 -3.25 8.30 21.85
C SER A 124 -2.13 8.83 22.74
N ILE A 125 -0.88 8.35 22.57
CA ILE A 125 0.28 8.89 23.28
C ILE A 125 0.48 10.36 22.93
N ALA A 126 0.38 10.73 21.65
CA ALA A 126 0.57 12.11 21.24
C ALA A 126 -0.46 13.03 21.92
N PHE A 127 -1.75 12.70 21.84
CA PHE A 127 -2.80 13.50 22.48
C PHE A 127 -2.69 13.56 24.00
N ALA A 128 -2.24 12.49 24.65
CA ALA A 128 -2.07 12.48 26.10
C ALA A 128 -0.92 13.37 26.61
N ASN A 129 0.01 13.78 25.73
CA ASN A 129 1.27 14.41 26.12
C ASN A 129 1.56 15.78 25.46
N ILE A 130 0.56 16.35 24.78
CA ILE A 130 0.61 17.69 24.18
C ILE A 130 -0.40 18.63 24.85
N GLY A 131 -0.12 19.94 24.83
CA GLY A 131 -0.98 20.94 25.48
C GLY A 131 -2.05 21.50 24.57
N ASN A 132 -1.73 21.71 23.28
CA ASN A 132 -2.64 22.23 22.27
C ASN A 132 -2.68 21.28 21.06
N ALA A 133 -3.67 20.38 21.06
CA ALA A 133 -3.83 19.38 20.00
C ALA A 133 -3.94 20.00 18.60
N GLU A 134 -4.68 21.09 18.43
CA GLU A 134 -4.89 21.75 17.13
C GLU A 134 -3.60 22.30 16.52
N LYS A 135 -2.67 22.78 17.34
CA LYS A 135 -1.39 23.33 16.88
C LYS A 135 -0.28 22.30 16.79
N GLU A 136 -0.19 21.40 17.78
CA GLU A 136 0.97 20.52 17.94
C GLU A 136 0.79 19.17 17.22
N PHE A 137 -0.42 18.60 17.21
CA PHE A 137 -0.65 17.29 16.62
C PHE A 137 -0.42 17.23 15.10
N PRO A 138 -0.83 18.24 14.30
CA PRO A 138 -0.51 18.25 12.87
C PRO A 138 1.00 18.22 12.61
N VAL A 139 1.80 18.96 13.38
CA VAL A 139 3.26 18.96 13.28
C VAL A 139 3.85 17.59 13.61
N ILE A 140 3.34 16.95 14.67
CA ILE A 140 3.72 15.58 15.05
C ILE A 140 3.40 14.59 13.92
N ARG A 141 2.21 14.72 13.32
CA ARG A 141 1.74 13.83 12.26
C ARG A 141 2.58 13.92 10.99
N VAL A 142 3.06 15.12 10.63
CA VAL A 142 3.97 15.34 9.50
C VAL A 142 5.23 14.49 9.62
N GLY A 143 5.75 14.27 10.84
CA GLY A 143 6.87 13.36 11.08
C GLY A 143 6.65 11.97 10.48
N GLY A 144 5.42 11.45 10.53
CA GLY A 144 5.06 10.17 9.93
C GLY A 144 5.13 10.18 8.40
N THR A 145 4.58 11.21 7.75
CA THR A 145 4.66 11.32 6.27
C THR A 145 6.11 11.48 5.80
N VAL A 146 6.92 12.26 6.53
CA VAL A 146 8.36 12.36 6.27
C VAL A 146 9.05 11.01 6.44
N GLY A 147 8.70 10.23 7.47
CA GLY A 147 9.19 8.86 7.66
C GLY A 147 8.89 7.94 6.48
N TRP A 148 7.64 7.96 5.99
CA TRP A 148 7.22 7.19 4.83
C TRP A 148 7.96 7.59 3.54
N ILE A 149 8.10 8.89 3.27
CA ILE A 149 8.78 9.38 2.06
C ILE A 149 10.27 9.02 2.12
N LEU A 150 10.95 9.35 3.22
CA LEU A 150 12.40 9.15 3.32
C LEU A 150 12.79 7.68 3.28
N VAL A 151 12.01 6.80 3.90
CA VAL A 151 12.28 5.35 3.81
C VAL A 151 12.00 4.81 2.41
N GLY A 152 10.96 5.29 1.72
CA GLY A 152 10.68 4.91 0.34
C GLY A 152 11.79 5.34 -0.62
N LEU A 153 12.35 6.53 -0.42
CA LEU A 153 13.53 7.01 -1.15
C LEU A 153 14.79 6.20 -0.80
N LEU A 154 15.01 5.88 0.47
CA LEU A 154 16.14 5.04 0.90
C LEU A 154 16.08 3.64 0.24
N VAL A 155 14.91 3.00 0.29
CA VAL A 155 14.69 1.68 -0.33
C VAL A 155 14.85 1.76 -1.85
N GLY A 156 14.28 2.79 -2.48
CA GLY A 156 14.29 2.90 -3.94
C GLY A 156 15.61 3.39 -4.55
N LEU A 157 16.40 4.20 -3.84
CA LEU A 157 17.62 4.83 -4.39
C LEU A 157 18.92 4.30 -3.81
N VAL A 158 18.93 3.81 -2.56
CA VAL A 158 20.18 3.44 -1.85
C VAL A 158 20.31 1.95 -1.66
N LEU A 159 19.23 1.27 -1.25
CA LEU A 159 19.24 -0.19 -1.22
C LEU A 159 19.27 -0.79 -2.64
N ASP A 160 19.11 0.06 -3.65
CA ASP A 160 19.18 -0.23 -5.09
C ASP A 160 18.53 -1.58 -5.42
N VAL A 161 17.40 -1.88 -4.78
CA VAL A 161 16.71 -3.15 -4.97
C VAL A 161 16.07 -3.05 -6.34
N PRO A 162 16.67 -3.62 -7.42
CA PRO A 162 16.11 -3.48 -8.75
C PRO A 162 14.78 -4.20 -8.68
N ALA A 163 13.69 -3.50 -8.98
CA ALA A 163 12.34 -4.06 -9.08
C ALA A 163 11.89 -4.96 -7.90
N GLY A 164 12.24 -4.59 -6.66
CA GLY A 164 11.79 -5.33 -5.47
C GLY A 164 12.45 -6.69 -5.29
N THR A 165 13.54 -7.03 -5.96
CA THR A 165 14.16 -8.37 -5.94
C THR A 165 14.71 -8.88 -4.58
N SER A 166 14.70 -8.06 -3.52
CA SER A 166 15.34 -8.37 -2.24
C SER A 166 14.39 -8.23 -1.05
N SER A 167 14.59 -9.07 -0.02
CA SER A 167 13.92 -8.94 1.28
C SER A 167 14.55 -7.89 2.20
N ALA A 168 15.61 -7.19 1.76
CA ALA A 168 16.26 -6.10 2.50
C ALA A 168 15.28 -5.05 3.06
N PRO A 169 14.20 -4.63 2.35
CA PRO A 169 13.24 -3.67 2.90
C PRO A 169 12.45 -4.21 4.10
N ILE A 170 12.20 -5.54 4.15
CA ILE A 170 11.56 -6.21 5.30
C ILE A 170 12.53 -6.22 6.50
N TRP A 171 13.81 -6.49 6.26
CA TRP A 171 14.85 -6.39 7.29
C TRP A 171 15.01 -4.97 7.85
N LEU A 172 14.97 -3.96 6.98
CA LEU A 172 14.97 -2.55 7.38
C LEU A 172 13.75 -2.23 8.25
N ALA A 173 12.56 -2.73 7.89
CA ALA A 173 11.36 -2.58 8.69
C ALA A 173 11.49 -3.27 10.06
N ALA A 174 12.07 -4.48 10.11
CA ALA A 174 12.31 -5.20 11.35
C ALA A 174 13.26 -4.43 12.29
N GLY A 175 14.38 -3.95 11.75
CA GLY A 175 15.35 -3.13 12.50
C GLY A 175 14.73 -1.81 13.00
N THR A 176 13.94 -1.15 12.15
CA THR A 176 13.23 0.09 12.53
C THR A 176 12.16 -0.17 13.59
N SER A 177 11.47 -1.31 13.53
CA SER A 177 10.50 -1.74 14.56
C SER A 177 11.19 -2.01 15.89
N LEU A 178 12.36 -2.65 15.89
CA LEU A 178 13.17 -2.83 17.10
C LEU A 178 13.63 -1.48 17.67
N ALA A 179 14.06 -0.56 16.80
CA ALA A 179 14.46 0.78 17.21
C ALA A 179 13.29 1.54 17.86
N LEU A 180 12.08 1.48 17.28
CA LEU A 180 10.88 2.07 17.88
C LEU A 180 10.49 1.40 19.19
N ALA A 181 10.65 0.08 19.32
CA ALA A 181 10.40 -0.63 20.57
C ALA A 181 11.30 -0.13 21.71
N ILE A 182 12.60 0.00 21.44
CA ILE A 182 13.58 0.54 22.39
C ILE A 182 13.25 2.00 22.70
N TYR A 183 13.03 2.83 21.66
CA TYR A 183 12.70 4.24 21.80
C TYR A 183 11.42 4.47 22.62
N SER A 184 10.44 3.59 22.50
CA SER A 184 9.18 3.68 23.24
C SER A 184 9.37 3.54 24.75
N VAL A 185 10.39 2.82 25.21
CA VAL A 185 10.69 2.67 26.64
C VAL A 185 11.57 3.81 27.17
N ILE A 186 12.54 4.27 26.38
CA ILE A 186 13.56 5.23 26.84
C ILE A 186 13.25 6.69 26.53
N GLY A 187 12.50 6.94 25.45
CA GLY A 187 12.30 8.26 24.87
C GLY A 187 10.90 8.83 25.07
N LEU A 188 9.86 7.96 25.09
CA LEU A 188 8.47 8.39 25.19
C LEU A 188 8.05 8.72 26.63
N PRO A 189 7.12 9.68 26.79
CA PRO A 189 6.56 10.00 28.10
C PRO A 189 5.66 8.88 28.63
N HIS A 190 5.68 8.69 29.95
CA HIS A 190 4.86 7.68 30.60
C HIS A 190 3.38 8.00 30.47
N THR A 191 2.61 7.09 29.86
CA THR A 191 1.20 7.28 29.52
C THR A 191 0.35 6.15 30.11
N PRO A 192 -0.07 6.26 31.39
CA PRO A 192 -0.81 5.20 32.08
C PRO A 192 -2.23 5.00 31.52
N PRO A 193 -2.85 3.81 31.73
CA PRO A 193 -4.22 3.53 31.27
C PRO A 193 -5.25 4.50 31.89
N GLN A 194 -6.11 5.09 31.06
CA GLN A 194 -7.11 6.08 31.50
C GLN A 194 -8.52 5.49 31.73
N GLY A 195 -8.76 4.24 31.33
CA GLY A 195 -10.08 3.60 31.29
C GLY A 195 -10.37 2.57 32.38
N LYS A 196 -9.52 2.44 33.41
CA LYS A 196 -9.71 1.45 34.50
C LYS A 196 -11.04 1.61 35.24
N ASP A 197 -11.51 2.85 35.41
CA ASP A 197 -12.67 3.18 36.24
C ASP A 197 -13.89 3.67 35.43
N LYS A 198 -13.82 3.69 34.09
CA LYS A 198 -14.94 4.12 33.24
C LYS A 198 -15.78 2.89 32.83
N PRO A 199 -17.11 2.86 33.12
CA PRO A 199 -17.98 1.83 32.58
C PRO A 199 -17.89 1.87 31.05
N ALA A 200 -17.87 0.70 30.40
CA ALA A 200 -17.91 0.63 28.95
C ALA A 200 -19.10 1.47 28.47
N GLU A 201 -18.82 2.48 27.65
CA GLU A 201 -19.85 3.38 27.15
C GLU A 201 -20.90 2.53 26.44
N LYS A 202 -22.12 2.49 26.99
CA LYS A 202 -23.26 1.88 26.31
C LYS A 202 -23.57 2.82 25.16
N THR A 203 -23.03 2.54 23.98
CA THR A 203 -23.35 3.24 22.73
C THR A 203 -24.83 3.02 22.42
N GLY A 204 -25.66 3.94 22.93
CA GLY A 204 -27.11 3.79 23.04
C GLY A 204 -27.90 3.97 21.75
N ALA A 205 -27.24 4.20 20.62
CA ALA A 205 -27.90 4.21 19.31
C ALA A 205 -26.98 3.56 18.29
N SER A 206 -27.46 2.49 17.65
CA SER A 206 -26.68 1.74 16.67
C SER A 206 -26.29 2.68 15.53
N VAL A 207 -25.00 2.81 15.25
CA VAL A 207 -24.47 3.51 14.06
C VAL A 207 -25.15 3.05 12.78
N LEU A 208 -25.67 1.81 12.76
CA LEU A 208 -26.45 1.25 11.66
C LEU A 208 -27.77 2.00 11.41
N GLN A 209 -28.32 2.72 12.39
CA GLN A 209 -29.51 3.56 12.19
C GLN A 209 -29.24 4.70 11.20
N LEU A 210 -27.99 5.19 11.08
CA LEU A 210 -27.63 6.18 10.07
C LEU A 210 -27.82 5.65 8.64
N LEU A 211 -27.77 4.33 8.44
CA LEU A 211 -28.03 3.69 7.14
C LEU A 211 -29.49 3.80 6.70
N ASN A 212 -30.42 4.19 7.58
CA ASN A 212 -31.79 4.48 7.21
C ASN A 212 -31.91 5.79 6.41
N ASP A 213 -30.91 6.68 6.48
CA ASP A 213 -30.81 7.83 5.58
C ASP A 213 -30.27 7.38 4.21
N PRO A 214 -31.05 7.50 3.12
CA PRO A 214 -30.61 7.10 1.79
C PRO A 214 -29.30 7.75 1.34
N SER A 215 -29.07 9.03 1.70
CA SER A 215 -27.82 9.72 1.31
C SER A 215 -26.62 9.15 2.05
N PHE A 216 -26.78 8.81 3.33
CA PHE A 216 -25.72 8.18 4.12
C PHE A 216 -25.44 6.75 3.65
N LEU A 217 -26.48 5.99 3.32
CA LEU A 217 -26.32 4.64 2.74
C LEU A 217 -25.58 4.68 1.40
N VAL A 218 -25.96 5.57 0.48
CA VAL A 218 -25.26 5.75 -0.80
C VAL A 218 -23.80 6.12 -0.56
N PHE A 219 -23.54 7.03 0.38
CA PHE A 219 -22.18 7.38 0.78
C PHE A 219 -21.40 6.16 1.28
N VAL A 220 -21.95 5.36 2.19
CA VAL A 220 -21.28 4.14 2.72
C VAL A 220 -20.98 3.15 1.61
N ILE A 221 -21.93 2.89 0.72
CA ILE A 221 -21.74 1.98 -0.43
C ILE A 221 -20.65 2.51 -1.35
N CYS A 222 -20.67 3.79 -1.70
CA CYS A 222 -19.64 4.38 -2.57
C CYS A 222 -18.26 4.38 -1.89
N SER A 223 -18.22 4.59 -0.57
CA SER A 223 -16.99 4.51 0.22
C SER A 223 -16.39 3.11 0.23
N PHE A 224 -17.22 2.08 0.38
CA PHE A 224 -16.79 0.70 0.21
C PHE A 224 -16.26 0.45 -1.22
N LEU A 225 -17.04 0.83 -2.24
CA LEU A 225 -16.72 0.55 -3.63
C LEU A 225 -15.43 1.25 -4.10
N ILE A 226 -15.16 2.48 -3.65
CA ILE A 226 -13.96 3.21 -4.07
C ILE A 226 -12.68 2.68 -3.41
N CYS A 227 -12.79 2.04 -2.24
CA CYS A 227 -11.67 1.36 -1.60
C CYS A 227 -11.21 0.11 -2.36
N ILE A 228 -12.05 -0.47 -3.23
CA ILE A 228 -11.65 -1.61 -4.07
C ILE A 228 -10.56 -1.18 -5.07
N PRO A 229 -10.77 -0.17 -5.95
CA PRO A 229 -9.71 0.39 -6.78
C PRO A 229 -8.48 0.85 -6.00
N LEU A 230 -8.67 1.45 -4.82
CA LEU A 230 -7.54 1.88 -3.98
C LEU A 230 -6.60 0.73 -3.64
N SER A 231 -7.12 -0.46 -3.30
CA SER A 231 -6.29 -1.64 -3.05
C SER A 231 -5.47 -2.09 -4.25
N PHE A 232 -5.99 -1.93 -5.49
CA PHE A 232 -5.20 -2.23 -6.69
C PHE A 232 -3.94 -1.37 -6.75
N TYR A 233 -4.06 -0.08 -6.41
CA TYR A 233 -2.90 0.82 -6.37
C TYR A 233 -1.86 0.33 -5.36
N TYR A 234 -2.28 0.00 -4.14
CA TYR A 234 -1.33 -0.43 -3.10
C TYR A 234 -0.68 -1.79 -3.39
N ALA A 235 -1.43 -2.75 -3.90
CA ALA A 235 -0.88 -4.09 -4.15
C ALA A 235 -0.06 -4.16 -5.45
N GLN A 236 -0.46 -3.43 -6.50
CA GLN A 236 0.00 -3.69 -7.87
C GLN A 236 0.79 -2.54 -8.52
N ALA A 237 0.78 -1.32 -7.98
CA ALA A 237 1.45 -0.20 -8.65
C ALA A 237 2.98 -0.39 -8.76
N ASN A 238 3.63 -0.92 -7.72
CA ASN A 238 5.07 -1.22 -7.77
C ASN A 238 5.41 -2.28 -8.82
N VAL A 239 4.56 -3.30 -8.90
CA VAL A 239 4.66 -4.41 -9.85
C VAL A 239 4.56 -3.88 -11.27
N PHE A 240 3.52 -3.08 -11.54
CA PHE A 240 3.33 -2.41 -12.82
C PHE A 240 4.52 -1.55 -13.23
N LEU A 241 4.96 -0.65 -12.35
CA LEU A 241 6.10 0.23 -12.59
C LEU A 241 7.38 -0.55 -12.91
N SER A 242 7.57 -1.69 -12.24
CA SER A 242 8.71 -2.58 -12.50
C SER A 242 8.61 -3.29 -13.85
N GLU A 243 7.43 -3.76 -14.24
CA GLU A 243 7.22 -4.44 -15.52
C GLU A 243 7.38 -3.48 -16.72
N ILE A 244 7.00 -2.20 -16.58
CA ILE A 244 7.19 -1.17 -17.62
C ILE A 244 8.58 -0.52 -17.61
N ASP A 245 9.52 -1.02 -16.79
CA ASP A 245 10.90 -0.52 -16.70
C ASP A 245 10.99 0.95 -16.22
N ALA A 246 10.05 1.38 -15.37
CA ALA A 246 10.08 2.72 -14.80
C ALA A 246 11.29 2.87 -13.85
N PRO A 247 11.95 4.03 -13.82
CA PRO A 247 13.10 4.25 -12.95
C PRO A 247 12.69 4.24 -11.48
N PHE A 248 13.43 3.48 -10.67
CA PHE A 248 13.27 3.39 -9.21
C PHE A 248 11.80 3.28 -8.75
N PRO A 249 11.05 2.21 -9.10
CA PRO A 249 9.60 2.11 -8.88
C PRO A 249 9.11 2.45 -7.46
N THR A 250 9.89 2.06 -6.45
CA THR A 250 9.59 2.34 -5.03
C THR A 250 9.75 3.84 -4.72
N ALA A 251 10.83 4.47 -5.17
CA ALA A 251 11.05 5.91 -4.98
C ALA A 251 10.03 6.73 -5.76
N LEU A 252 9.70 6.33 -6.99
CA LEU A 252 8.76 7.04 -7.85
C LEU A 252 7.36 7.15 -7.22
N GLN A 253 6.91 6.12 -6.50
CA GLN A 253 5.63 6.15 -5.79
C GLN A 253 5.56 7.16 -4.64
N THR A 254 6.70 7.61 -4.10
CA THR A 254 6.73 8.65 -3.06
C THR A 254 6.20 10.00 -3.56
N LEU A 255 6.16 10.22 -4.89
CA LEU A 255 5.48 11.37 -5.50
C LEU A 255 4.01 11.46 -5.05
N GLY A 256 3.37 10.33 -4.80
CA GLY A 256 2.01 10.27 -4.27
C GLY A 256 1.88 10.92 -2.89
N GLN A 257 2.75 10.53 -1.94
CA GLN A 257 2.79 11.12 -0.60
C GLN A 257 3.23 12.60 -0.61
N ILE A 258 4.14 12.98 -1.50
CA ILE A 258 4.52 14.40 -1.66
C ILE A 258 3.31 15.22 -2.12
N SER A 259 2.52 14.69 -3.07
CA SER A 259 1.29 15.33 -3.53
C SER A 259 0.24 15.41 -2.42
N GLU A 260 0.06 14.34 -1.64
CA GLU A 260 -0.82 14.30 -0.46
C GLU A 260 -0.53 15.43 0.53
N ILE A 261 0.74 15.67 0.88
CA ILE A 261 1.09 16.82 1.73
C ILE A 261 0.61 18.15 1.11
N GLY A 262 0.82 18.34 -0.19
CA GLY A 262 0.41 19.55 -0.89
C GLY A 262 -1.11 19.77 -0.87
N PHE A 263 -1.89 18.72 -1.16
CA PHE A 263 -3.35 18.81 -1.19
C PHE A 263 -3.95 18.90 0.21
N MET A 264 -3.41 18.19 1.19
CA MET A 264 -3.80 18.30 2.59
C MET A 264 -3.65 19.74 3.11
N LEU A 265 -2.53 20.42 2.80
CA LEU A 265 -2.32 21.83 3.16
C LEU A 265 -3.31 22.78 2.44
N ALA A 266 -3.75 22.41 1.23
CA ALA A 266 -4.71 23.17 0.45
C ALA A 266 -6.18 22.85 0.80
N MET A 267 -6.45 21.91 1.71
CA MET A 267 -7.82 21.49 2.07
C MET A 267 -8.73 22.63 2.50
N PRO A 268 -8.32 23.61 3.35
CA PRO A 268 -9.21 24.70 3.74
C PRO A 268 -9.76 25.49 2.53
N PHE A 269 -8.92 25.71 1.51
CA PHE A 269 -9.32 26.38 0.28
C PHE A 269 -10.33 25.54 -0.52
N PHE A 270 -10.07 24.24 -0.67
CA PHE A 270 -10.97 23.35 -1.43
C PHE A 270 -12.30 23.11 -0.71
N ILE A 271 -12.29 22.99 0.62
CA ILE A 271 -13.52 22.89 1.42
C ILE A 271 -14.37 24.14 1.23
N ALA A 272 -13.78 25.33 1.34
CA ALA A 272 -14.49 26.59 1.17
C ALA A 272 -15.07 26.79 -0.24
N LYS A 273 -14.35 26.34 -1.28
CA LYS A 273 -14.73 26.57 -2.68
C LYS A 273 -15.64 25.48 -3.27
N LEU A 274 -15.36 24.21 -2.95
CA LEU A 274 -16.02 23.05 -3.55
C LEU A 274 -17.08 22.46 -2.62
N GLY A 275 -16.86 22.52 -1.30
CA GLY A 275 -17.66 21.81 -0.32
C GLY A 275 -17.51 20.29 -0.41
N VAL A 276 -18.01 19.59 0.62
CA VAL A 276 -17.82 18.16 0.81
C VAL A 276 -18.27 17.32 -0.39
N LYS A 277 -19.48 17.55 -0.92
CA LYS A 277 -20.03 16.75 -2.03
C LYS A 277 -19.14 16.79 -3.28
N ARG A 278 -18.71 17.98 -3.69
CA ARG A 278 -17.89 18.12 -4.92
C ARG A 278 -16.48 17.59 -4.71
N MET A 279 -15.92 17.72 -3.51
CA MET A 279 -14.63 17.11 -3.18
C MET A 279 -14.68 15.59 -3.33
N LEU A 280 -15.70 14.92 -2.77
CA LEU A 280 -15.88 13.48 -2.92
C LEU A 280 -15.97 13.06 -4.40
N ILE A 281 -16.74 13.79 -5.22
CA ILE A 281 -16.85 13.55 -6.66
C ILE A 281 -15.49 13.72 -7.35
N CYS A 282 -14.76 14.80 -7.07
CA CYS A 282 -13.44 15.05 -7.63
C CYS A 282 -12.44 13.95 -7.25
N GLY A 283 -12.47 13.46 -6.00
CA GLY A 283 -11.63 12.34 -5.56
C GLY A 283 -11.92 11.05 -6.33
N MET A 284 -13.21 10.68 -6.47
CA MET A 284 -13.62 9.49 -7.23
C MET A 284 -13.24 9.58 -8.72
N LEU A 285 -13.41 10.75 -9.34
CA LEU A 285 -12.99 10.97 -10.72
C LEU A 285 -11.47 10.93 -10.88
N ALA A 286 -10.71 11.47 -9.91
CA ALA A 286 -9.26 11.42 -9.94
C ALA A 286 -8.72 9.99 -9.89
N TRP A 287 -9.36 9.08 -9.14
CA TRP A 287 -9.01 7.65 -9.18
C TRP A 287 -9.24 7.05 -10.56
N SER A 288 -10.39 7.30 -11.18
CA SER A 288 -10.67 6.83 -12.54
C SER A 288 -9.62 7.33 -13.53
N LEU A 289 -9.32 8.62 -13.49
CA LEU A 289 -8.32 9.25 -14.36
C LEU A 289 -6.92 8.68 -14.13
N ARG A 290 -6.52 8.40 -12.88
CA ARG A 290 -5.24 7.74 -12.58
C ARG A 290 -5.14 6.41 -13.32
N TYR A 291 -6.12 5.53 -13.17
CA TYR A 291 -6.02 4.19 -13.72
C TYR A 291 -6.06 4.18 -15.24
N PHE A 292 -6.84 5.07 -15.86
CA PHE A 292 -6.76 5.26 -17.31
C PHE A 292 -5.41 5.80 -17.75
N ALA A 293 -4.79 6.72 -16.99
CA ALA A 293 -3.45 7.19 -17.26
C ALA A 293 -2.40 6.08 -17.16
N PHE A 294 -2.51 5.18 -16.16
CA PHE A 294 -1.64 4.00 -16.04
C PHE A 294 -1.79 3.05 -17.23
N GLY A 295 -3.02 2.83 -17.69
CA GLY A 295 -3.30 1.98 -18.86
C GLY A 295 -2.69 2.49 -20.17
N THR A 296 -2.23 3.74 -20.25
CA THR A 296 -1.56 4.26 -21.46
C THR A 296 -0.12 3.80 -21.61
N TYR A 297 0.53 3.31 -20.54
CA TYR A 297 1.97 3.01 -20.46
C TYR A 297 2.91 4.21 -20.68
N GLU A 298 2.39 5.38 -21.09
CA GLU A 298 3.17 6.57 -21.32
C GLU A 298 3.70 7.12 -19.99
N PHE A 299 5.03 7.17 -19.85
CA PHE A 299 5.67 7.57 -18.59
C PHE A 299 5.15 8.90 -18.02
N PRO A 300 4.93 9.98 -18.82
CA PRO A 300 4.34 11.21 -18.30
C PRO A 300 2.91 11.03 -17.74
N ALA A 301 2.09 10.21 -18.39
CA ALA A 301 0.74 9.92 -17.93
C ALA A 301 0.77 9.07 -16.64
N VAL A 302 1.69 8.11 -16.54
CA VAL A 302 1.93 7.34 -15.33
C VAL A 302 2.34 8.24 -14.16
N VAL A 303 3.30 9.14 -14.37
CA VAL A 303 3.72 10.11 -13.33
C VAL A 303 2.55 11.02 -12.92
N PHE A 304 1.74 11.47 -13.87
CA PHE A 304 0.52 12.22 -13.57
C PHE A 304 -0.45 11.42 -12.68
N GLY A 305 -0.68 10.14 -13.01
CA GLY A 305 -1.51 9.24 -12.19
C GLY A 305 -0.98 9.06 -10.77
N LEU A 306 0.34 8.99 -10.57
CA LEU A 306 0.98 8.95 -9.25
C LEU A 306 0.74 10.25 -8.47
N VAL A 307 0.91 11.41 -9.11
CA VAL A 307 0.69 12.73 -8.48
C VAL A 307 -0.79 12.97 -8.16
N LEU A 308 -1.73 12.34 -8.86
CA LEU A 308 -3.16 12.38 -8.50
C LEU A 308 -3.46 11.75 -7.13
N HIS A 309 -2.49 11.13 -6.46
CA HIS A 309 -2.66 10.55 -5.12
C HIS A 309 -3.25 11.50 -4.09
N GLY A 310 -2.73 12.72 -3.96
CA GLY A 310 -3.25 13.67 -2.99
C GLY A 310 -4.73 13.97 -3.20
N ILE A 311 -5.16 14.20 -4.45
CA ILE A 311 -6.59 14.43 -4.74
C ILE A 311 -7.42 13.19 -4.42
N CYS A 312 -6.98 12.01 -4.84
CA CYS A 312 -7.73 10.78 -4.61
C CYS A 312 -7.91 10.51 -3.11
N TYR A 313 -6.83 10.61 -2.35
CA TYR A 313 -6.81 10.27 -0.94
C TYR A 313 -7.44 11.37 -0.09
N ASP A 314 -6.95 12.60 -0.16
CA ASP A 314 -7.37 13.69 0.74
C ASP A 314 -8.81 14.12 0.48
N PHE A 315 -9.19 14.34 -0.78
CA PHE A 315 -10.55 14.80 -1.07
C PHE A 315 -11.59 13.74 -0.75
N PHE A 316 -11.21 12.46 -0.79
CA PHE A 316 -12.12 11.40 -0.41
C PHE A 316 -12.14 11.20 1.11
N PHE A 317 -11.02 10.86 1.73
CA PHE A 317 -10.99 10.46 3.14
C PHE A 317 -11.24 11.63 4.09
N VAL A 318 -10.65 12.80 3.84
CA VAL A 318 -10.85 13.97 4.73
C VAL A 318 -12.27 14.51 4.57
N ALA A 319 -12.78 14.63 3.34
CA ALA A 319 -14.17 15.07 3.14
C ALA A 319 -15.18 14.05 3.68
N SER A 320 -14.88 12.75 3.60
CA SER A 320 -15.67 11.68 4.21
C SER A 320 -15.77 11.82 5.72
N GLN A 321 -14.64 12.07 6.39
CA GLN A 321 -14.61 12.31 7.83
C GLN A 321 -15.48 13.52 8.20
N ILE A 322 -15.36 14.64 7.48
CA ILE A 322 -16.18 15.84 7.69
C ILE A 322 -17.67 15.56 7.44
N TYR A 323 -18.01 14.79 6.40
CA TYR A 323 -19.40 14.41 6.12
C TYR A 323 -20.02 13.63 7.29
N VAL A 324 -19.30 12.63 7.77
CA VAL A 324 -19.76 11.72 8.84
C VAL A 324 -19.91 12.48 10.16
N ASP A 325 -18.96 13.34 10.51
CA ASP A 325 -19.02 14.17 11.73
C ASP A 325 -20.20 15.14 11.73
N ASN A 326 -20.53 15.70 10.57
CA ASN A 326 -21.68 16.59 10.41
C ASN A 326 -23.02 15.86 10.43
N ARG A 327 -23.04 14.56 10.06
CA ARG A 327 -24.27 13.78 9.95
C ARG A 327 -24.62 13.02 11.22
N ALA A 328 -23.61 12.58 11.96
CA ALA A 328 -23.77 11.85 13.21
C ALA A 328 -24.00 12.81 14.39
N ASP A 329 -24.94 12.43 15.26
CA ASP A 329 -25.14 13.11 16.54
C ASP A 329 -23.86 13.01 17.39
N GLU A 330 -23.68 13.97 18.30
CA GLU A 330 -22.47 14.06 19.14
C GLU A 330 -22.16 12.75 19.88
N SER A 331 -23.19 12.05 20.35
CA SER A 331 -23.07 10.75 21.04
C SER A 331 -22.71 9.57 20.12
N GLN A 332 -22.83 9.72 18.81
CA GLN A 332 -22.59 8.69 17.81
C GLN A 332 -21.36 8.95 16.93
N ARG A 333 -20.80 10.17 16.92
CA ARG A 333 -19.68 10.56 16.03
C ARG A 333 -18.51 9.58 16.03
N ALA A 334 -17.99 9.22 17.21
CA ALA A 334 -16.88 8.28 17.32
C ALA A 334 -17.22 6.90 16.75
N SER A 335 -18.45 6.41 17.00
CA SER A 335 -18.93 5.14 16.44
C SER A 335 -19.12 5.20 14.93
N ALA A 336 -19.59 6.35 14.41
CA ALA A 336 -19.76 6.58 12.98
C ALA A 336 -18.42 6.62 12.22
N GLN A 337 -17.42 7.32 12.77
CA GLN A 337 -16.06 7.31 12.22
C GLN A 337 -15.46 5.90 12.24
N GLY A 338 -15.60 5.18 13.36
CA GLY A 338 -15.14 3.79 13.47
C GLY A 338 -15.80 2.85 12.47
N PHE A 339 -17.11 2.99 12.25
CA PHE A 339 -17.85 2.21 11.26
C PHE A 339 -17.37 2.50 9.82
N ILE A 340 -17.16 3.76 9.47
CA ILE A 340 -16.65 4.13 8.14
C ILE A 340 -15.22 3.63 7.94
N ALA A 341 -14.35 3.73 8.95
CA ALA A 341 -13.01 3.16 8.90
C ALA A 341 -13.04 1.64 8.71
N PHE A 342 -13.94 0.94 9.42
CA PHE A 342 -14.14 -0.51 9.26
C PHE A 342 -14.58 -0.88 7.84
N ILE A 343 -15.53 -0.13 7.26
CA ILE A 343 -16.01 -0.38 5.90
C ILE A 343 -14.94 -0.08 4.84
N THR A 344 -14.20 1.01 5.01
CA THR A 344 -13.22 1.47 4.01
C THR A 344 -11.90 0.72 4.12
N LEU A 345 -11.17 0.91 5.23
CA LEU A 345 -9.84 0.34 5.47
C LEU A 345 -9.87 -1.16 5.82
N GLY A 346 -11.03 -1.66 6.26
CA GLY A 346 -11.25 -3.08 6.52
C GLY A 346 -11.87 -3.78 5.31
N VAL A 347 -13.19 -3.79 5.23
CA VAL A 347 -13.94 -4.63 4.26
C VAL A 347 -13.61 -4.26 2.81
N GLY A 348 -13.62 -2.97 2.47
CA GLY A 348 -13.34 -2.47 1.13
C GLY A 348 -11.93 -2.82 0.68
N MET A 349 -10.94 -2.56 1.51
CA MET A 349 -9.56 -2.91 1.19
C MET A 349 -9.32 -4.43 1.10
N PHE A 350 -9.94 -5.22 1.98
CA PHE A 350 -9.86 -6.68 1.94
C PHE A 350 -10.37 -7.24 0.61
N VAL A 351 -11.59 -6.85 0.23
CA VAL A 351 -12.19 -7.27 -1.05
C VAL A 351 -11.35 -6.77 -2.23
N GLY A 352 -10.90 -5.51 -2.16
CA GLY A 352 -10.06 -4.90 -3.19
C GLY A 352 -8.73 -5.62 -3.42
N SER A 353 -8.07 -6.07 -2.35
CA SER A 353 -6.77 -6.75 -2.47
C SER A 353 -6.91 -8.10 -3.17
N TYR A 354 -7.92 -8.91 -2.83
CA TYR A 354 -8.21 -10.16 -3.56
C TYR A 354 -8.67 -9.90 -5.00
N ALA A 355 -9.55 -8.92 -5.21
CA ALA A 355 -10.00 -8.52 -6.55
C ALA A 355 -8.82 -8.10 -7.44
N SER A 356 -7.86 -7.36 -6.89
CA SER A 356 -6.64 -6.97 -7.61
C SER A 356 -5.84 -8.20 -8.04
N GLY A 357 -5.69 -9.17 -7.14
CA GLY A 357 -4.95 -10.40 -7.42
C GLY A 357 -5.59 -11.26 -8.50
N TRP A 358 -6.91 -11.48 -8.41
CA TRP A 358 -7.66 -12.21 -9.44
C TRP A 358 -7.60 -11.51 -10.79
N THR A 359 -7.65 -10.18 -10.81
CA THR A 359 -7.56 -9.41 -12.05
C THR A 359 -6.19 -9.59 -12.69
N VAL A 360 -5.11 -9.45 -11.92
CA VAL A 360 -3.74 -9.65 -12.43
C VAL A 360 -3.55 -11.07 -12.98
N ASP A 361 -4.05 -12.09 -12.29
CA ASP A 361 -3.93 -13.48 -12.73
C ASP A 361 -4.77 -13.77 -13.99
N ALA A 362 -5.87 -13.04 -14.22
CA ALA A 362 -6.70 -13.16 -15.42
C ALA A 362 -6.06 -12.55 -16.68
N TYR A 363 -5.04 -11.70 -16.53
CA TYR A 363 -4.35 -11.02 -17.62
C TYR A 363 -2.85 -11.35 -17.61
N PRO A 364 -2.47 -12.60 -17.92
CA PRO A 364 -1.07 -13.01 -17.96
C PRO A 364 -0.28 -12.29 -19.07
N PRO A 365 1.06 -12.45 -19.09
CA PRO A 365 1.88 -11.92 -20.18
C PRO A 365 1.47 -12.46 -21.55
N SER A 366 1.70 -11.66 -22.59
CA SER A 366 1.34 -12.01 -23.97
C SER A 366 2.08 -13.24 -24.50
N ILE A 367 3.29 -13.50 -24.00
CA ILE A 367 4.07 -14.70 -24.32
C ILE A 367 4.40 -15.43 -23.03
N GLN A 368 4.03 -16.69 -23.00
CA GLN A 368 4.47 -17.64 -21.98
C GLN A 368 5.36 -18.69 -22.64
N ILE A 369 6.36 -19.15 -21.89
CA ILE A 369 7.34 -20.11 -22.35
C ILE A 369 7.26 -21.37 -21.51
N GLU A 370 7.20 -22.54 -22.16
CA GLU A 370 7.31 -23.81 -21.44
C GLU A 370 8.76 -24.02 -20.98
N ALA A 371 8.93 -24.22 -19.68
CA ALA A 371 10.22 -24.47 -19.07
C ALA A 371 10.17 -25.72 -18.18
N ALA A 372 11.28 -26.43 -18.11
CA ALA A 372 11.45 -27.56 -17.22
C ALA A 372 11.90 -27.06 -15.84
N VAL A 373 11.06 -27.25 -14.82
CA VAL A 373 11.34 -26.85 -13.44
C VAL A 373 11.71 -28.09 -12.63
N LYS A 374 12.87 -28.04 -11.97
CA LYS A 374 13.34 -29.10 -11.07
C LYS A 374 13.52 -28.51 -9.67
N SER A 375 12.66 -28.88 -8.73
CA SER A 375 12.87 -28.56 -7.31
C SER A 375 13.86 -29.54 -6.68
N SER A 376 14.57 -29.13 -5.63
CA SER A 376 15.47 -30.00 -4.84
C SER A 376 14.78 -31.26 -4.31
N SER A 377 13.46 -31.18 -4.07
CA SER A 377 12.62 -32.26 -3.57
C SER A 377 12.04 -33.19 -4.65
N ALA A 378 12.08 -32.81 -5.94
CA ALA A 378 11.48 -33.58 -7.02
C ALA A 378 12.51 -34.40 -7.79
N ALA A 379 12.25 -35.71 -7.92
CA ALA A 379 13.14 -36.62 -8.65
C ALA A 379 13.15 -36.37 -10.17
N THR A 380 12.12 -35.73 -10.72
CA THR A 380 11.94 -35.51 -12.16
C THR A 380 11.48 -34.08 -12.42
N PRO A 381 12.05 -33.38 -13.42
CA PRO A 381 11.59 -32.05 -13.78
C PRO A 381 10.16 -32.08 -14.29
N THR A 382 9.37 -31.09 -13.89
CA THR A 382 8.02 -30.86 -14.40
C THR A 382 8.04 -29.75 -15.44
N THR A 383 7.24 -29.87 -16.50
CA THR A 383 7.08 -28.79 -17.47
C THR A 383 6.00 -27.84 -16.99
N SER A 384 6.33 -26.56 -16.91
CA SER A 384 5.44 -25.50 -16.45
C SER A 384 5.45 -24.33 -17.44
N SER A 385 4.29 -23.70 -17.61
CA SER A 385 4.19 -22.44 -18.34
C SER A 385 4.74 -21.31 -17.46
N MET A 386 5.79 -20.64 -17.94
CA MET A 386 6.51 -19.60 -17.20
C MET A 386 6.44 -18.26 -17.94
N MET A 387 6.69 -17.17 -17.20
CA MET A 387 7.02 -15.89 -17.83
C MET A 387 8.34 -16.02 -18.59
N LEU A 388 8.53 -15.19 -19.61
CA LEU A 388 9.84 -15.07 -20.27
C LEU A 388 10.94 -14.80 -19.23
N PRO A 389 12.16 -15.33 -19.42
CA PRO A 389 13.28 -14.98 -18.55
C PRO A 389 13.63 -13.49 -18.69
N ASN A 390 14.16 -12.91 -17.62
CA ASN A 390 14.53 -11.50 -17.61
C ASN A 390 15.64 -11.20 -18.63
N TRP A 391 15.56 -9.98 -19.17
CA TRP A 391 16.64 -9.33 -19.90
C TRP A 391 17.37 -8.37 -18.96
N ASP A 392 18.19 -8.91 -18.07
CA ASP A 392 18.92 -8.14 -17.05
C ASP A 392 20.25 -7.62 -17.61
N ALA A 393 20.16 -6.55 -18.42
CA ALA A 393 21.29 -5.90 -19.09
C ALA A 393 22.09 -4.95 -18.15
N GLY A 394 22.34 -5.37 -16.91
CA GLY A 394 23.18 -4.65 -15.96
C GLY A 394 24.67 -4.60 -16.36
N ALA A 395 25.52 -4.08 -15.46
CA ALA A 395 26.96 -4.16 -15.61
C ALA A 395 27.38 -5.61 -15.88
N LYS A 396 28.42 -5.83 -16.70
CA LYS A 396 28.77 -7.17 -17.23
C LYS A 396 28.96 -8.23 -16.14
N GLU A 397 29.44 -7.83 -14.96
CA GLU A 397 29.66 -8.69 -13.80
C GLU A 397 28.36 -9.08 -13.05
N ASP A 398 27.28 -8.30 -13.24
CA ASP A 398 25.98 -8.46 -12.57
C ASP A 398 24.87 -8.98 -13.50
N ARG A 399 25.18 -9.22 -14.78
CA ARG A 399 24.19 -9.70 -15.76
C ARG A 399 23.69 -11.08 -15.33
N THR A 400 22.38 -11.27 -15.39
CA THR A 400 21.73 -12.57 -15.23
C THR A 400 20.77 -12.84 -16.39
N GLY A 401 20.16 -14.02 -16.41
CA GLY A 401 19.15 -14.37 -17.40
C GLY A 401 19.67 -14.35 -18.84
N LEU A 402 18.85 -13.81 -19.75
CA LEU A 402 19.14 -13.84 -21.19
C LEU A 402 20.33 -12.95 -21.57
N ALA A 403 20.51 -11.82 -20.87
CA ALA A 403 21.61 -10.90 -21.11
C ALA A 403 22.97 -11.51 -20.73
N ALA A 404 23.03 -12.29 -19.65
CA ALA A 404 24.23 -13.03 -19.29
C ALA A 404 24.56 -14.13 -20.29
N LEU A 405 23.54 -14.86 -20.75
CA LEU A 405 23.70 -15.99 -21.68
C LEU A 405 24.30 -15.58 -23.02
N LEU A 406 23.94 -14.38 -23.49
CA LEU A 406 24.23 -13.89 -24.84
C LEU A 406 25.14 -12.65 -24.86
N ASP A 407 25.67 -12.24 -23.70
CA ASP A 407 26.50 -11.04 -23.50
C ASP A 407 25.85 -9.73 -24.00
N LEU A 408 24.56 -9.55 -23.73
CA LEU A 408 23.74 -8.44 -24.24
C LEU A 408 23.83 -7.20 -23.33
N ASP A 409 23.78 -6.02 -23.95
CA ASP A 409 23.53 -4.73 -23.30
C ASP A 409 22.08 -4.25 -23.54
N SER A 410 21.77 -2.99 -23.19
CA SER A 410 20.42 -2.41 -23.33
C SER A 410 20.01 -2.18 -24.78
N GLU A 411 20.98 -1.97 -25.68
CA GLU A 411 20.77 -1.66 -27.10
C GLU A 411 20.87 -2.90 -27.99
N SER A 412 21.33 -4.02 -27.41
CA SER A 412 21.49 -5.27 -28.11
C SER A 412 20.15 -5.80 -28.63
N GLN A 413 20.19 -6.36 -29.83
CA GLN A 413 19.09 -7.09 -30.43
C GLN A 413 19.47 -8.57 -30.52
N ILE A 414 18.51 -9.47 -30.33
CA ILE A 414 18.71 -10.91 -30.52
C ILE A 414 18.06 -11.38 -31.80
N THR A 415 18.70 -12.33 -32.47
CA THR A 415 18.05 -13.18 -33.47
C THR A 415 17.89 -14.57 -32.90
N PRO A 416 16.89 -15.38 -33.32
CA PRO A 416 16.75 -16.75 -32.84
C PRO A 416 18.05 -17.58 -33.01
N ALA A 417 18.81 -17.32 -34.09
CA ALA A 417 20.07 -18.01 -34.35
C ALA A 417 21.17 -17.75 -33.32
N MET A 418 21.12 -16.64 -32.58
CA MET A 418 22.08 -16.33 -31.51
C MET A 418 21.89 -17.25 -30.29
N ILE A 419 20.69 -17.80 -30.10
CA ILE A 419 20.36 -18.67 -28.97
C ILE A 419 20.78 -20.10 -29.34
N THR A 420 21.97 -20.51 -28.89
CA THR A 420 22.56 -21.82 -29.22
C THR A 420 22.62 -22.78 -28.05
N GLN A 421 22.38 -22.29 -26.83
CA GLN A 421 22.45 -23.05 -25.58
C GLN A 421 21.22 -22.77 -24.71
N PRO A 422 20.76 -23.75 -23.91
CA PRO A 422 19.63 -23.55 -23.01
C PRO A 422 19.97 -22.55 -21.92
N LEU A 423 18.97 -21.84 -21.42
CA LEU A 423 19.11 -20.99 -20.23
C LEU A 423 18.70 -21.79 -19.00
N VAL A 424 19.60 -21.90 -18.02
CA VAL A 424 19.27 -22.44 -16.70
C VAL A 424 19.26 -21.28 -15.71
N VAL A 425 18.12 -21.08 -15.05
CA VAL A 425 17.96 -20.09 -13.99
C VAL A 425 17.80 -20.84 -12.68
N THR A 426 18.76 -20.67 -11.79
CA THR A 426 18.70 -21.21 -10.43
C THR A 426 18.01 -20.20 -9.52
N ASP A 427 16.92 -20.64 -8.89
CA ASP A 427 16.23 -19.92 -7.84
C ASP A 427 16.71 -20.44 -6.49
N ALA A 428 17.62 -19.68 -5.86
CA ALA A 428 18.16 -20.02 -4.56
C ALA A 428 17.11 -19.93 -3.43
N ALA A 429 16.07 -19.12 -3.60
CA ALA A 429 15.03 -18.95 -2.59
C ALA A 429 14.10 -20.18 -2.54
N ASN A 430 13.80 -20.75 -3.70
CA ASN A 430 12.91 -21.91 -3.84
C ASN A 430 13.67 -23.24 -4.03
N GLU A 431 15.01 -23.22 -3.92
CA GLU A 431 15.90 -24.35 -4.20
C GLU A 431 15.51 -25.10 -5.49
N SER A 432 15.29 -24.34 -6.56
CA SER A 432 14.80 -24.88 -7.82
C SER A 432 15.62 -24.39 -9.02
N GLU A 433 15.66 -25.21 -10.06
CA GLU A 433 16.28 -24.85 -11.33
C GLU A 433 15.22 -24.85 -12.42
N THR A 434 15.11 -23.74 -13.15
CA THR A 434 14.25 -23.61 -14.31
C THR A 434 15.10 -23.62 -15.58
N THR A 435 14.87 -24.62 -16.43
CA THR A 435 15.58 -24.78 -17.71
C THR A 435 14.68 -24.39 -18.86
N TYR A 436 15.06 -23.34 -19.58
CA TYR A 436 14.44 -22.91 -20.83
C TYR A 436 15.20 -23.55 -21.99
N SER A 437 14.49 -24.34 -22.80
CA SER A 437 15.12 -25.01 -23.95
C SER A 437 15.48 -23.99 -25.05
N VAL A 438 16.50 -24.32 -25.85
CA VAL A 438 16.89 -23.51 -27.01
C VAL A 438 15.69 -23.27 -27.93
N ALA A 439 14.93 -24.32 -28.26
CA ALA A 439 13.79 -24.22 -29.15
C ALA A 439 12.70 -23.27 -28.60
N ALA A 440 12.41 -23.38 -27.30
CA ALA A 440 11.41 -22.52 -26.65
C ALA A 440 11.85 -21.05 -26.65
N LEU A 441 13.13 -20.77 -26.34
CA LEU A 441 13.68 -19.41 -26.36
C LEU A 441 13.72 -18.82 -27.77
N GLN A 442 14.07 -19.62 -28.77
CA GLN A 442 14.07 -19.22 -30.17
C GLN A 442 12.66 -18.88 -30.67
N GLN A 443 11.66 -19.67 -30.26
CA GLN A 443 10.27 -19.41 -30.60
C GLN A 443 9.77 -18.14 -29.90
N ALA A 444 10.06 -17.98 -28.60
CA ALA A 444 9.73 -16.77 -27.85
C ALA A 444 10.33 -15.51 -28.47
N ALA A 445 11.58 -15.55 -28.96
CA ALA A 445 12.19 -14.42 -29.66
C ALA A 445 11.42 -14.05 -30.94
N LYS A 446 11.03 -15.05 -31.75
CA LYS A 446 10.21 -14.81 -32.96
C LYS A 446 8.84 -14.24 -32.64
N ASP A 447 8.21 -14.73 -31.57
CA ASP A 447 6.88 -14.28 -31.18
C ASP A 447 6.91 -12.88 -30.55
N ALA A 448 8.03 -12.50 -29.92
CA ALA A 448 8.25 -11.18 -29.35
C ALA A 448 8.61 -10.11 -30.40
N ASP A 449 9.19 -10.50 -31.54
CA ASP A 449 9.48 -9.63 -32.69
C ASP A 449 8.15 -9.10 -33.30
N LYS A 450 7.79 -7.85 -32.95
CA LYS A 450 6.50 -7.27 -33.30
C LYS A 450 6.49 -6.69 -34.71
N ASP A 451 7.62 -6.15 -35.15
CA ASP A 451 7.74 -5.53 -36.48
C ASP A 451 8.13 -6.54 -37.59
N LYS A 452 8.46 -7.77 -37.18
CA LYS A 452 8.80 -8.92 -38.04
C LYS A 452 10.07 -8.68 -38.87
N ASP A 453 11.02 -7.92 -38.34
CA ASP A 453 12.31 -7.67 -38.98
C ASP A 453 13.32 -8.82 -38.80
N GLY A 454 12.95 -9.84 -38.00
CA GLY A 454 13.76 -11.02 -37.70
C GLY A 454 14.68 -10.84 -36.48
N LYS A 455 14.57 -9.70 -35.79
CA LYS A 455 15.32 -9.37 -34.59
C LYS A 455 14.35 -8.99 -33.48
N THR A 456 14.76 -9.22 -32.24
CA THR A 456 13.98 -8.83 -31.06
C THR A 456 14.81 -7.85 -30.25
N THR A 457 14.26 -6.67 -30.03
CA THR A 457 14.83 -5.66 -29.12
C THR A 457 14.55 -6.03 -27.66
N ARG A 458 15.32 -5.43 -26.73
CA ARG A 458 15.00 -5.52 -25.29
C ARG A 458 13.58 -5.03 -24.98
N GLY A 459 13.16 -3.93 -25.63
CA GLY A 459 11.83 -3.35 -25.43
C GLY A 459 10.70 -4.31 -25.82
N GLU A 460 10.85 -4.98 -26.96
CA GLU A 460 9.90 -6.00 -27.41
C GLU A 460 9.86 -7.22 -26.49
N TRP A 461 11.02 -7.71 -26.06
CA TRP A 461 11.11 -8.82 -25.11
C TRP A 461 10.43 -8.49 -23.77
N ARG A 462 10.66 -7.29 -23.24
CA ARG A 462 10.05 -6.82 -22.01
C ARG A 462 8.55 -6.60 -22.16
N ALA A 463 8.10 -6.04 -23.28
CA ALA A 463 6.68 -5.91 -23.57
C ALA A 463 5.98 -7.28 -23.69
N ALA A 464 6.67 -8.29 -24.21
CA ALA A 464 6.16 -9.65 -24.25
C ALA A 464 6.09 -10.32 -22.87
N GLN A 465 7.05 -10.00 -22.00
CA GLN A 465 7.15 -10.48 -20.62
C GLN A 465 6.15 -9.80 -19.67
N ALA A 466 5.78 -8.55 -19.93
CA ALA A 466 4.84 -7.79 -19.10
C ALA A 466 3.40 -8.31 -19.25
N LYS A 467 2.64 -8.20 -18.16
CA LYS A 467 1.20 -8.47 -18.13
C LYS A 467 0.42 -7.41 -18.91
N ASP A 468 -0.82 -7.73 -19.24
CA ASP A 468 -1.72 -6.78 -19.91
C ASP A 468 -2.29 -5.76 -18.91
N TRP A 469 -1.43 -4.85 -18.49
CA TRP A 469 -1.73 -3.77 -17.56
C TRP A 469 -2.81 -2.81 -18.05
N PHE A 470 -3.05 -2.69 -19.36
CA PHE A 470 -4.17 -1.92 -19.87
C PHE A 470 -5.48 -2.45 -19.27
N TYR A 471 -5.76 -3.75 -19.42
CA TYR A 471 -6.99 -4.33 -18.87
C TYR A 471 -6.96 -4.41 -17.35
N ILE A 472 -5.81 -4.68 -16.73
CA ILE A 472 -5.69 -4.70 -15.27
C ILE A 472 -6.07 -3.34 -14.66
N TRP A 473 -5.65 -2.23 -15.27
CA TRP A 473 -6.01 -0.88 -14.82
C TRP A 473 -7.37 -0.41 -15.31
N LEU A 474 -7.88 -0.96 -16.42
CA LEU A 474 -9.20 -0.63 -16.94
C LEU A 474 -10.31 -0.93 -15.93
N TRP A 475 -10.27 -2.10 -15.27
CA TRP A 475 -11.29 -2.51 -14.29
C TRP A 475 -11.43 -1.58 -13.09
N PRO A 476 -10.37 -1.24 -12.33
CA PRO A 476 -10.46 -0.27 -11.25
C PRO A 476 -10.80 1.14 -11.77
N GLY A 477 -10.36 1.50 -12.99
CA GLY A 477 -10.73 2.77 -13.64
C GLY A 477 -12.23 2.89 -13.91
N ILE A 478 -12.84 1.86 -14.49
CA ILE A 478 -14.29 1.77 -14.69
C ILE A 478 -15.03 1.69 -13.35
N GLY A 479 -14.55 0.88 -12.42
CA GLY A 479 -15.14 0.73 -11.09
C GLY A 479 -15.23 2.06 -10.33
N ALA A 480 -14.15 2.85 -10.34
CA ALA A 480 -14.13 4.19 -9.76
C ALA A 480 -15.08 5.15 -10.48
N PHE A 481 -15.13 5.10 -11.82
CA PHE A 481 -16.04 5.93 -12.62
C PHE A 481 -17.52 5.62 -12.33
N VAL A 482 -17.89 4.34 -12.35
CA VAL A 482 -19.24 3.88 -12.03
C VAL A 482 -19.62 4.27 -10.60
N THR A 483 -18.71 4.09 -9.64
CA THR A 483 -18.91 4.53 -8.25
C THR A 483 -19.19 6.03 -8.18
N CYS A 484 -18.45 6.84 -8.94
CA CYS A 484 -18.69 8.28 -9.04
C CYS A 484 -20.08 8.60 -9.60
N LEU A 485 -20.53 7.90 -10.65
CA LEU A 485 -21.86 8.10 -11.22
C LEU A 485 -22.98 7.72 -10.23
N VAL A 486 -22.83 6.59 -9.55
CA VAL A 486 -23.75 6.15 -8.48
C VAL A 486 -23.81 7.22 -7.38
N PHE A 487 -22.66 7.77 -6.97
CA PHE A 487 -22.62 8.83 -5.98
C PHE A 487 -23.30 10.11 -6.48
N ILE A 488 -23.03 10.56 -7.72
CA ILE A 488 -23.65 11.77 -8.28
C ILE A 488 -25.18 11.66 -8.30
N VAL A 489 -25.71 10.50 -8.72
CA VAL A 489 -27.15 10.25 -8.86
C VAL A 489 -27.82 10.03 -7.51
N GLY A 490 -27.21 9.21 -6.65
CA GLY A 490 -27.81 8.77 -5.38
C GLY A 490 -27.58 9.71 -4.21
N PHE A 491 -26.48 10.45 -4.19
CA PHE A 491 -26.13 11.30 -3.05
C PHE A 491 -26.81 12.67 -3.13
N ARG A 492 -27.76 12.90 -2.23
CA ARG A 492 -28.40 14.21 -2.05
C ARG A 492 -27.77 14.91 -0.87
N GLN A 493 -27.27 16.12 -1.10
CA GLN A 493 -26.68 16.94 -0.04
C GLN A 493 -27.80 17.28 0.96
N PRO A 494 -27.67 16.97 2.26
CA PRO A 494 -28.67 17.35 3.25
C PRO A 494 -28.81 18.88 3.29
N ALA A 495 -30.03 19.38 3.56
CA ALA A 495 -30.24 20.80 3.80
C ALA A 495 -29.35 21.24 4.99
N THR A 496 -28.62 22.34 4.83
CA THR A 496 -27.78 22.88 5.90
C THR A 496 -28.65 23.31 7.08
N HIS A 497 -28.26 22.98 8.32
CA HIS A 497 -28.96 23.36 9.57
C HIS A 497 -29.23 24.88 9.75
N THR A 498 -28.73 25.71 8.84
CA THR A 498 -28.99 27.15 8.77
C THR A 498 -30.35 27.51 8.15
N GLU A 499 -30.96 26.64 7.34
CA GLU A 499 -32.24 26.94 6.66
C GLU A 499 -33.47 26.70 7.55
N THR A 500 -33.35 25.89 8.61
CA THR A 500 -34.47 25.62 9.54
C THR A 500 -34.64 26.65 10.66
N ALA A 501 -33.79 27.69 10.72
CA ALA A 501 -33.90 28.78 11.68
C ALA A 501 -34.59 30.04 11.12
N GLN A 502 -35.11 29.97 9.88
CA GLN A 502 -35.79 31.07 9.21
C GLN A 502 -37.11 30.63 8.58
N GLU A 503 -38.05 30.12 9.38
CA GLU A 503 -39.47 30.34 9.10
C GLU A 503 -40.17 30.74 10.41
N PRO A 504 -40.87 31.90 10.44
CA PRO A 504 -41.54 32.42 11.64
C PRO A 504 -42.79 31.63 12.05
#